data_AF-A0A1M6NUA7-F1
#
_entry.id   AF-A0A1M6NUA7-F1
#
_cell.length_a   1.000
_cell.length_b   1.000
_cell.length_c   1.000
_cell.angle_alpha   90.00
_cell.angle_beta   90.00
_cell.angle_gamma   90.00
#
_symmetry.space_group_name_H-M   'P 1'
#
loop_
_entity.id
_entity.type
_entity.pdbx_description
1 polymer ?
#
loop_
_entity_poly.entity_id
_entity_poly.type
_entity_poly.pdbx_seq_one_letter_code
_entity_poly.pdbx_strand_id
1 'polypeptide(L)'
;MTVHKYLEINKVYHIISVIDLNNVLKNGIRYDDKKTYKSKYYEFHNYIDEYKNKNIPNWVIRKKAIFGSLYFSKEHMFHSHTALLGIKIDPNKCWIANENLANQIYEPFILHKIDEYSGAKNYLENEGSKLLYKYWETSCSFKENLKLRLDKNDGYDAEVLIFHDIKPSDIEVLYIISDHRMMTKEEWKKHFCNDKGNRRKEKGY
;
A
#
# COMPACT_ATOMS: atom_id res chain seq x y z
N MET A 1 19.70 2.60 -1.10
CA MET A 1 19.56 2.79 0.36
C MET A 1 18.51 1.80 0.83
N THR A 2 18.86 0.88 1.72
CA THR A 2 18.02 -0.28 1.99
C THR A 2 17.00 -0.01 3.10
N VAL A 3 15.70 -0.17 2.83
CA VAL A 3 14.66 -0.27 3.88
C VAL A 3 14.69 -1.69 4.51
N HIS A 4 15.86 -2.15 4.99
CA HIS A 4 16.00 -3.50 5.58
C HIS A 4 16.39 -3.53 7.05
N LYS A 5 16.54 -2.39 7.74
CA LYS A 5 17.16 -2.43 9.06
C LYS A 5 16.23 -2.48 10.26
N TYR A 6 14.91 -2.42 10.06
CA TYR A 6 13.96 -2.44 11.17
C TYR A 6 12.72 -3.24 10.79
N LEU A 7 12.81 -4.58 10.89
CA LEU A 7 11.63 -5.36 11.25
C LEU A 7 11.34 -5.05 12.71
N GLU A 8 10.84 -3.84 12.98
CA GLU A 8 10.10 -3.63 14.22
C GLU A 8 8.88 -4.54 14.16
N ILE A 9 8.69 -5.29 15.23
CA ILE A 9 7.61 -6.27 15.34
C ILE A 9 6.28 -5.57 15.01
N ASN A 10 5.52 -6.14 14.07
CA ASN A 10 4.22 -5.66 13.62
C ASN A 10 4.22 -4.30 12.93
N LYS A 11 5.31 -3.95 12.24
CA LYS A 11 5.37 -2.77 11.37
C LYS A 11 5.29 -3.19 9.90
N VAL A 12 4.44 -2.50 9.14
CA VAL A 12 4.32 -2.65 7.69
C VAL A 12 4.41 -1.27 7.05
N TYR A 13 4.62 -1.23 5.73
CA TYR A 13 4.83 0.02 5.04
C TYR A 13 3.61 0.43 4.22
N HIS A 14 3.26 1.71 4.26
CA HIS A 14 2.12 2.26 3.54
C HIS A 14 2.53 3.51 2.77
N ILE A 15 2.04 3.65 1.54
CA ILE A 15 2.30 4.82 0.71
C ILE A 15 1.03 5.67 0.64
N ILE A 16 1.19 6.98 0.84
CA ILE A 16 0.12 7.97 0.67
C ILE A 16 0.59 9.13 -0.21
N SER A 17 -0.36 9.90 -0.76
CA SER A 17 -0.02 11.20 -1.34
C SER A 17 0.48 12.15 -0.25
N VAL A 18 1.49 12.98 -0.54
CA VAL A 18 1.94 14.03 0.38
C VAL A 18 0.81 15.00 0.74
N ILE A 19 -0.16 15.21 -0.16
CA ILE A 19 -1.32 16.08 0.08
C ILE A 19 -2.19 15.54 1.23
N ASP A 20 -2.26 14.22 1.40
CA ASP A 20 -3.06 13.58 2.45
C ASP A 20 -2.33 13.52 3.81
N LEU A 21 -1.02 13.83 3.83
CA LEU A 21 -0.15 13.60 4.99
C LEU A 21 -0.64 14.29 6.26
N ASN A 22 -1.08 15.55 6.16
CA ASN A 22 -1.59 16.27 7.33
C ASN A 22 -2.87 15.65 7.90
N ASN A 23 -3.76 15.13 7.05
CA ASN A 23 -4.96 14.43 7.51
C ASN A 23 -4.59 13.12 8.19
N VAL A 24 -3.73 12.32 7.55
CA VAL A 24 -3.29 11.02 8.06
C VAL A 24 -2.60 11.15 9.42
N LEU A 25 -1.74 12.16 9.60
CA LEU A 25 -1.05 12.38 10.87
C LEU A 25 -1.97 12.90 11.99
N LYS A 26 -3.13 13.49 11.66
CA LYS A 26 -4.09 13.99 12.66
C LYS A 26 -5.16 12.97 13.00
N ASN A 27 -5.69 12.28 11.99
CA ASN A 27 -6.91 11.48 12.09
C ASN A 27 -6.65 9.98 11.96
N GLY A 28 -5.46 9.58 11.52
CA GLY A 28 -5.13 8.18 11.26
C GLY A 28 -5.50 7.76 9.84
N ILE A 29 -5.65 6.45 9.63
CA ILE A 29 -6.00 5.87 8.34
C ILE A 29 -7.14 4.89 8.53
N ARG A 30 -8.19 5.06 7.73
CA ARG A 30 -9.31 4.12 7.60
C ARG A 30 -9.43 3.70 6.13
N TYR A 31 -10.05 2.55 5.88
CA TYR A 31 -10.16 2.01 4.52
C TYR A 31 -11.04 2.88 3.60
N ASP A 32 -11.96 3.65 4.16
CA ASP A 32 -12.94 4.48 3.45
C ASP A 32 -12.55 5.96 3.34
N ASP A 33 -11.38 6.36 3.84
CA ASP A 33 -10.93 7.77 3.89
C ASP A 33 -10.47 8.33 2.55
N LYS A 34 -10.15 7.48 1.56
CA LYS A 34 -9.50 7.91 0.31
C LYS A 34 -10.53 8.24 -0.77
N LYS A 35 -10.69 9.54 -1.11
CA LYS A 35 -11.53 9.98 -2.25
C LYS A 35 -11.15 9.30 -3.57
N THR A 36 -9.86 9.10 -3.81
CA THR A 36 -9.31 8.43 -5.01
C THR A 36 -9.57 6.92 -5.04
N TYR A 37 -9.79 6.30 -3.89
CA TYR A 37 -10.09 4.87 -3.81
C TYR A 37 -11.43 4.53 -4.45
N LYS A 38 -12.46 5.34 -4.16
CA LYS A 38 -13.81 5.16 -4.70
C LYS A 38 -13.87 5.27 -6.23
N SER A 39 -13.07 6.16 -6.83
CA SER A 39 -13.14 6.41 -8.28
C SER A 39 -12.24 5.51 -9.13
N LYS A 40 -11.21 4.87 -8.55
CA LYS A 40 -10.23 4.08 -9.32
C LYS A 40 -10.19 2.60 -8.98
N TYR A 41 -10.24 2.26 -7.69
CA TYR A 41 -9.88 0.91 -7.23
C TYR A 41 -11.04 0.13 -6.61
N TYR A 42 -12.10 0.81 -6.19
CA TYR A 42 -13.21 0.17 -5.48
C TYR A 42 -13.85 -0.99 -6.27
N GLU A 43 -14.19 -0.76 -7.55
CA GLU A 43 -14.78 -1.80 -8.41
C GLU A 43 -13.80 -2.96 -8.65
N PHE A 44 -12.52 -2.64 -8.82
CA PHE A 44 -11.48 -3.65 -9.01
C PHE A 44 -11.32 -4.56 -7.79
N HIS A 45 -11.28 -4.00 -6.58
CA HIS A 45 -11.21 -4.80 -5.36
C HIS A 45 -12.49 -5.61 -5.14
N ASN A 46 -13.66 -5.06 -5.48
CA ASN A 46 -14.91 -5.81 -5.44
C ASN A 46 -14.89 -6.99 -6.41
N TYR A 47 -14.38 -6.79 -7.63
CA TYR A 47 -14.21 -7.86 -8.62
C TYR A 47 -13.29 -8.96 -8.10
N ILE A 48 -12.15 -8.63 -7.45
CA ILE A 48 -11.28 -9.64 -6.83
C ILE A 48 -12.01 -10.40 -5.71
N ASP A 49 -12.81 -9.71 -4.88
CA ASP A 49 -13.57 -10.32 -3.78
C ASP A 49 -14.60 -11.36 -4.28
N GLU A 50 -15.09 -11.27 -5.52
CA GLU A 50 -16.04 -12.23 -6.12
C GLU A 50 -15.42 -13.63 -6.35
N TYR A 51 -14.10 -13.72 -6.45
CA TYR A 51 -13.37 -14.99 -6.63
C TYR A 51 -12.89 -15.59 -5.30
N LYS A 52 -13.27 -14.99 -4.16
CA LYS A 52 -12.86 -15.47 -2.84
C LYS A 52 -13.44 -16.85 -2.56
N ASN A 53 -12.56 -17.82 -2.32
CA ASN A 53 -12.99 -19.18 -1.99
C ASN A 53 -13.49 -19.28 -0.53
N LYS A 54 -14.24 -20.34 -0.24
CA LYS A 54 -14.88 -20.59 1.07
C LYS A 54 -13.90 -20.83 2.23
N ASN A 55 -12.63 -21.09 1.95
CA ASN A 55 -11.62 -21.32 2.99
C ASN A 55 -11.09 -20.00 3.56
N ILE A 56 -11.31 -18.87 2.86
CA ILE A 56 -10.93 -17.55 3.33
C ILE A 56 -11.98 -17.03 4.32
N PRO A 57 -11.59 -16.54 5.50
CA PRO A 57 -12.54 -16.03 6.48
C PRO A 57 -13.44 -14.91 5.94
N ASN A 58 -14.69 -14.87 6.40
CA ASN A 58 -15.68 -13.87 5.95
C ASN A 58 -15.28 -12.42 6.25
N TRP A 59 -14.46 -12.20 7.28
CA TRP A 59 -13.97 -10.87 7.65
C TRP A 59 -12.88 -10.34 6.70
N VAL A 60 -12.24 -11.22 5.92
CA VAL A 60 -11.25 -10.85 4.90
C VAL A 60 -12.01 -10.40 3.65
N ILE A 61 -12.07 -9.09 3.43
CA ILE A 61 -12.80 -8.44 2.33
C ILE A 61 -11.90 -7.38 1.72
N ARG A 62 -11.23 -7.68 0.60
CA ARG A 62 -10.19 -6.84 -0.01
C ARG A 62 -10.65 -5.39 -0.20
N LYS A 63 -11.91 -5.17 -0.62
CA LYS A 63 -12.44 -3.79 -0.79
C LYS A 63 -12.58 -2.97 0.50
N LYS A 64 -12.36 -3.59 1.66
CA LYS A 64 -12.38 -2.96 2.99
C LYS A 64 -11.00 -2.97 3.67
N ALA A 65 -9.94 -3.29 2.93
CA ALA A 65 -8.58 -3.33 3.47
C ALA A 65 -7.88 -1.97 3.34
N ILE A 66 -7.04 -1.66 4.32
CA ILE A 66 -5.92 -0.73 4.14
C ILE A 66 -4.74 -1.56 3.62
N PHE A 67 -4.17 -1.16 2.50
CA PHE A 67 -3.09 -1.90 1.84
C PHE A 67 -1.73 -1.48 2.36
N GLY A 68 -0.87 -2.42 2.71
CA GLY A 68 0.54 -2.15 3.02
C GLY A 68 1.45 -3.20 2.39
N SER A 69 2.75 -3.08 2.62
CA SER A 69 3.76 -4.03 2.15
C SER A 69 4.64 -4.44 3.31
N LEU A 70 5.07 -5.72 3.35
CA LEU A 70 6.01 -6.20 4.38
C LEU A 70 7.42 -5.61 4.20
N TYR A 71 7.82 -5.37 2.96
CA TYR A 71 9.10 -4.79 2.59
C TYR A 71 8.99 -4.14 1.22
N PHE A 72 9.90 -3.21 0.95
CA PHE A 72 10.15 -2.73 -0.40
C PHE A 72 11.51 -3.25 -0.88
N SER A 73 11.60 -3.59 -2.16
CA SER A 73 12.87 -3.95 -2.77
C SER A 73 13.82 -2.74 -2.76
N LYS A 74 15.12 -3.00 -2.84
CA LYS A 74 16.14 -1.92 -2.95
C LYS A 74 16.00 -1.09 -4.23
N GLU A 75 15.36 -1.67 -5.23
CA GLU A 75 15.18 -1.11 -6.58
C GLU A 75 13.76 -0.57 -6.77
N HIS A 76 12.95 -0.51 -5.70
CA HIS A 76 11.57 -0.08 -5.80
C HIS A 76 11.49 1.37 -6.28
N MET A 77 10.79 1.56 -7.41
CA MET A 77 10.55 2.87 -8.00
C MET A 77 9.29 3.48 -7.40
N PHE A 78 9.46 4.27 -6.35
CA PHE A 78 8.34 4.97 -5.75
C PHE A 78 7.79 6.05 -6.68
N HIS A 79 6.46 6.17 -6.73
CA HIS A 79 5.81 7.31 -7.36
C HIS A 79 6.16 8.62 -6.64
N SER A 80 6.40 9.66 -7.40
CA SER A 80 6.68 10.99 -6.86
C SER A 80 5.48 11.59 -6.14
N HIS A 81 5.74 12.60 -5.31
CA HIS A 81 4.75 13.29 -4.48
C HIS A 81 4.02 12.37 -3.49
N THR A 82 4.73 11.37 -2.99
CA THR A 82 4.23 10.44 -1.98
C THR A 82 5.03 10.51 -0.68
N ALA A 83 4.42 10.08 0.41
CA ALA A 83 5.09 9.82 1.67
C ALA A 83 5.07 8.32 1.93
N LEU A 84 6.24 7.77 2.28
CA LEU A 84 6.38 6.41 2.75
C LEU A 84 6.25 6.41 4.27
N LEU A 85 5.24 5.70 4.75
CA LEU A 85 4.91 5.55 6.16
C LEU A 85 5.31 4.17 6.65
N GLY A 86 5.80 4.11 7.89
CA GLY A 86 5.80 2.89 8.69
C GLY A 86 4.57 2.90 9.58
N ILE A 87 3.75 1.85 9.52
CA ILE A 87 2.52 1.75 10.31
C ILE A 87 2.55 0.50 11.19
N LYS A 88 2.14 0.66 12.45
CA LYS A 88 1.99 -0.45 13.38
C LYS A 88 0.63 -1.11 13.19
N ILE A 89 0.61 -2.44 13.17
CA ILE A 89 -0.57 -3.26 12.90
C ILE A 89 -0.89 -4.25 14.02
N ASP A 90 -2.12 -4.76 14.02
CA ASP A 90 -2.53 -5.97 14.75
C ASP A 90 -2.49 -7.17 13.78
N PRO A 91 -1.53 -8.10 13.92
CA PRO A 91 -1.41 -9.27 13.04
C PRO A 91 -2.64 -10.18 13.04
N ASN A 92 -3.50 -10.13 14.06
CA ASN A 92 -4.74 -10.93 14.09
C ASN A 92 -5.79 -10.41 13.11
N LYS A 93 -5.65 -9.17 12.65
CA LYS A 93 -6.57 -8.48 11.76
C LYS A 93 -5.90 -8.16 10.43
N CYS A 94 -4.89 -8.96 10.05
CA CYS A 94 -4.13 -8.77 8.82
C CYS A 94 -4.09 -10.06 8.01
N TRP A 95 -4.14 -9.91 6.70
CA TRP A 95 -4.03 -10.97 5.71
C TRP A 95 -2.89 -10.65 4.75
N ILE A 96 -2.21 -11.66 4.23
CA ILE A 96 -1.11 -11.53 3.28
C ILE A 96 -1.53 -12.16 1.97
N ALA A 97 -1.29 -11.48 0.87
CA ALA A 97 -1.56 -11.98 -0.46
C ALA A 97 -0.44 -11.63 -1.44
N ASN A 98 -0.38 -12.33 -2.56
CA ASN A 98 0.60 -12.09 -3.61
C ASN A 98 0.10 -11.01 -4.59
N GLU A 99 0.60 -9.78 -4.46
CA GLU A 99 0.21 -8.63 -5.27
C GLU A 99 0.44 -8.86 -6.77
N ASN A 100 1.50 -9.59 -7.13
CA ASN A 100 1.83 -9.88 -8.53
C ASN A 100 0.70 -10.58 -9.29
N LEU A 101 -0.13 -11.37 -8.61
CA LEU A 101 -1.28 -12.02 -9.24
C LEU A 101 -2.42 -11.03 -9.50
N ALA A 102 -2.63 -10.07 -8.58
CA ALA A 102 -3.64 -9.03 -8.75
C ALA A 102 -3.21 -7.98 -9.79
N ASN A 103 -1.92 -7.60 -9.81
CA ASN A 103 -1.39 -6.58 -10.70
C ASN A 103 -1.53 -6.95 -12.19
N GLN A 104 -1.49 -8.25 -12.53
CA GLN A 104 -1.76 -8.71 -13.90
C GLN A 104 -3.21 -8.49 -14.37
N ILE A 105 -4.14 -8.25 -13.44
CA ILE A 105 -5.57 -8.12 -13.73
C ILE A 105 -6.01 -6.67 -13.88
N TYR A 106 -5.25 -5.71 -13.31
CA TYR A 106 -5.71 -4.33 -13.20
C TYR A 106 -5.91 -3.67 -14.57
N GLU A 107 -4.91 -3.67 -15.45
CA GLU A 107 -5.03 -3.07 -16.78
C GLU A 107 -6.13 -3.76 -17.60
N PRO A 108 -6.20 -5.10 -17.72
CA PRO A 108 -7.31 -5.77 -18.39
C PRO A 108 -8.68 -5.38 -17.80
N PHE A 109 -8.79 -5.25 -16.47
CA PHE A 109 -10.02 -4.86 -15.80
C PHE A 109 -10.48 -3.44 -16.19
N ILE A 110 -9.55 -2.50 -16.34
CA ILE A 110 -9.90 -1.15 -16.79
C ILE A 110 -10.21 -1.13 -18.29
N LEU A 111 -9.39 -1.79 -19.11
CA LEU A 111 -9.45 -1.72 -20.57
C LEU A 111 -10.64 -2.50 -21.15
N HIS A 112 -11.19 -3.50 -20.45
CA HIS A 112 -12.36 -4.25 -20.95
C HIS A 112 -13.59 -3.37 -21.23
N LYS A 113 -13.62 -2.14 -20.69
CA LYS A 113 -14.71 -1.17 -20.85
C LYS A 113 -14.58 -0.32 -22.12
N ILE A 114 -13.52 -0.50 -22.90
CA ILE A 114 -13.22 0.25 -24.12
C ILE A 114 -13.30 -0.71 -25.30
N ASP A 115 -14.13 -0.38 -26.30
CA ASP A 115 -14.43 -1.28 -27.44
C ASP A 115 -13.17 -1.75 -28.19
N GLU A 116 -12.18 -0.87 -28.36
CA GLU A 116 -10.90 -1.16 -29.00
C GLU A 116 -10.13 -2.30 -28.31
N TYR A 117 -10.32 -2.47 -27.00
CA TYR A 117 -9.64 -3.48 -26.18
C TYR A 117 -10.58 -4.60 -25.72
N SER A 118 -11.64 -4.89 -26.48
CA SER A 118 -12.62 -5.94 -26.16
C SER A 118 -12.01 -7.32 -25.85
N GLY A 119 -10.82 -7.64 -26.40
CA GLY A 119 -10.05 -8.84 -26.06
C GLY A 119 -9.66 -8.96 -24.57
N ALA A 120 -9.59 -7.86 -23.84
CA ALA A 120 -9.35 -7.86 -22.39
C ALA A 120 -10.46 -8.59 -21.63
N LYS A 121 -11.71 -8.54 -22.11
CA LYS A 121 -12.82 -9.30 -21.51
C LYS A 121 -12.57 -10.81 -21.57
N ASN A 122 -12.15 -11.32 -22.73
CA ASN A 122 -11.82 -12.73 -22.90
C ASN A 122 -10.65 -13.15 -21.99
N TYR A 123 -9.65 -12.29 -21.81
CA TYR A 123 -8.57 -12.56 -20.86
C TYR A 123 -9.09 -12.69 -19.43
N LEU A 124 -9.92 -11.75 -18.98
CA LEU A 124 -10.49 -11.74 -17.62
C LEU A 124 -11.33 -12.98 -17.32
N GLU A 125 -12.17 -13.40 -18.27
CA GLU A 125 -13.04 -14.57 -18.12
C GLU A 125 -12.24 -15.89 -18.06
N ASN A 126 -11.08 -15.95 -18.73
CA ASN A 126 -10.25 -17.16 -18.82
C ASN A 126 -9.04 -17.14 -17.88
N GLU A 127 -7.93 -16.51 -18.29
CA GLU A 127 -6.69 -16.52 -17.50
C GLU A 127 -6.81 -15.65 -16.26
N GLY A 128 -7.53 -14.53 -16.34
CA GLY A 128 -7.74 -13.64 -15.21
C GLY A 128 -8.48 -14.31 -14.05
N SER A 129 -9.55 -15.04 -14.33
CA SER A 129 -10.29 -15.79 -13.30
C SER A 129 -9.41 -16.82 -12.58
N LYS A 130 -8.57 -17.56 -13.31
CA LYS A 130 -7.59 -18.50 -12.74
C LYS A 130 -6.59 -17.80 -11.82
N LEU A 131 -6.06 -16.64 -12.24
CA LEU A 131 -5.14 -15.84 -11.44
C LEU A 131 -5.81 -15.34 -10.14
N LEU A 132 -7.08 -14.94 -10.18
CA LEU A 132 -7.83 -14.51 -9.00
C LEU A 132 -8.15 -15.65 -8.04
N TYR A 133 -8.48 -16.84 -8.54
CA TYR A 133 -8.58 -18.02 -7.67
C TYR A 133 -7.24 -18.35 -7.01
N LYS A 134 -6.15 -18.33 -7.78
CA LYS A 134 -4.80 -18.54 -7.27
C LYS A 134 -4.37 -17.46 -6.27
N TYR A 135 -4.77 -16.22 -6.47
CA TYR A 135 -4.53 -15.12 -5.54
C TYR A 135 -5.10 -15.47 -4.16
N TRP A 136 -6.36 -15.91 -4.09
CA TRP A 136 -6.97 -16.29 -2.82
C TRP A 136 -6.39 -17.59 -2.27
N GLU A 137 -6.17 -18.60 -3.10
CA GLU A 137 -5.61 -19.91 -2.69
C GLU A 137 -4.20 -19.79 -2.08
N THR A 138 -3.38 -18.87 -2.60
CA THR A 138 -2.00 -18.64 -2.13
C THR A 138 -1.87 -17.54 -1.08
N SER A 139 -2.99 -16.97 -0.65
CA SER A 139 -3.05 -15.97 0.42
C SER A 139 -3.21 -16.65 1.80
N CYS A 140 -2.76 -16.00 2.86
CA CYS A 140 -2.85 -16.55 4.22
C CYS A 140 -2.96 -15.45 5.28
N SER A 141 -3.26 -15.81 6.52
CA SER A 141 -3.23 -14.84 7.61
C SER A 141 -1.80 -14.34 7.84
N PHE A 142 -1.67 -13.12 8.37
CA PHE A 142 -0.35 -12.58 8.71
C PHE A 142 0.44 -13.51 9.65
N LYS A 143 -0.24 -14.11 10.63
CA LYS A 143 0.35 -15.05 11.58
C LYS A 143 0.82 -16.36 10.92
N GLU A 144 0.10 -16.85 9.93
CA GLU A 144 0.55 -18.01 9.15
C GLU A 144 1.77 -17.65 8.32
N ASN A 145 1.78 -16.48 7.67
CA ASN A 145 2.95 -16.04 6.92
C ASN A 145 4.20 -15.90 7.81
N LEU A 146 4.07 -15.45 9.07
CA LEU A 146 5.21 -15.43 10.00
C LEU A 146 5.86 -16.80 10.21
N LYS A 147 5.10 -17.90 10.04
CA LYS A 147 5.59 -19.28 10.14
C LYS A 147 6.05 -19.82 8.80
N LEU A 148 5.24 -19.67 7.76
CA LEU A 148 5.45 -20.26 6.42
C LEU A 148 6.42 -19.46 5.56
N ARG A 149 6.55 -18.16 5.83
CA ARG A 149 7.41 -17.22 5.10
C ARG A 149 7.17 -17.24 3.59
N LEU A 150 5.90 -17.21 3.17
CA LEU A 150 5.54 -17.11 1.75
C LEU A 150 6.15 -15.85 1.12
N ASP A 151 6.29 -14.79 1.92
CA ASP A 151 7.03 -13.55 1.60
C ASP A 151 8.52 -13.74 1.27
N LYS A 152 9.07 -14.95 1.35
CA LYS A 152 10.44 -15.25 0.94
C LYS A 152 10.51 -16.10 -0.32
N ASN A 153 9.38 -16.51 -0.86
CA ASN A 153 9.32 -17.22 -2.12
C ASN A 153 9.53 -16.26 -3.27
N ASP A 154 10.26 -16.71 -4.28
CA ASP A 154 10.47 -15.94 -5.49
C ASP A 154 9.14 -15.66 -6.19
N GLY A 155 8.96 -14.43 -6.68
CA GLY A 155 7.73 -13.96 -7.28
C GLY A 155 6.54 -13.74 -6.32
N TYR A 156 6.73 -13.83 -5.00
CA TYR A 156 5.70 -13.51 -4.00
C TYR A 156 5.86 -12.06 -3.51
N ASP A 157 5.07 -11.15 -4.08
CA ASP A 157 5.01 -9.77 -3.62
C ASP A 157 4.00 -9.65 -2.46
N ALA A 158 4.52 -9.62 -1.24
CA ALA A 158 3.71 -9.75 -0.03
C ALA A 158 3.01 -8.43 0.34
N GLU A 159 1.87 -8.21 -0.30
CA GLU A 159 0.90 -7.19 0.08
C GLU A 159 0.19 -7.60 1.38
N VAL A 160 0.03 -6.63 2.27
CA VAL A 160 -0.64 -6.76 3.55
C VAL A 160 -2.02 -6.10 3.46
N LEU A 161 -3.07 -6.88 3.65
CA LEU A 161 -4.44 -6.40 3.81
C LEU A 161 -4.74 -6.20 5.29
N ILE A 162 -4.93 -4.96 5.70
CA ILE A 162 -5.12 -4.57 7.10
C ILE A 162 -6.59 -4.25 7.33
N PHE A 163 -7.22 -4.94 8.28
CA PHE A 163 -8.66 -4.88 8.55
C PHE A 163 -8.98 -4.18 9.88
N HIS A 164 -8.18 -3.18 10.23
CA HIS A 164 -8.43 -2.30 11.37
C HIS A 164 -7.95 -0.88 11.05
N ASP A 165 -8.58 0.11 11.70
CA ASP A 165 -8.16 1.50 11.60
C ASP A 165 -6.74 1.67 12.19
N ILE A 166 -5.93 2.51 11.56
CA ILE A 166 -4.58 2.88 12.03
C ILE A 166 -4.68 4.20 12.78
N LYS A 167 -4.28 4.22 14.06
CA LYS A 167 -4.31 5.45 14.86
C LYS A 167 -3.15 6.36 14.48
N PRO A 168 -3.28 7.70 14.68
CA PRO A 168 -2.16 8.63 14.50
C PRO A 168 -0.87 8.23 15.22
N SER A 169 -0.99 7.69 16.44
CA SER A 169 0.16 7.25 17.25
C SER A 169 0.90 6.04 16.69
N ASP A 170 0.27 5.31 15.77
CA ASP A 170 0.81 4.11 15.14
C ASP A 170 1.46 4.40 13.78
N ILE A 171 1.61 5.68 13.42
CA ILE A 171 2.11 6.13 12.12
C ILE A 171 3.43 6.87 12.27
N GLU A 172 4.43 6.46 11.50
CA GLU A 172 5.71 7.14 11.36
C GLU A 172 5.95 7.53 9.90
N VAL A 173 6.33 8.79 9.65
CA VAL A 173 6.80 9.21 8.33
C VAL A 173 8.26 8.82 8.19
N LEU A 174 8.55 7.86 7.32
CA LEU A 174 9.90 7.38 7.07
C LEU A 174 10.58 8.25 6.00
N TYR A 175 9.89 8.46 4.89
CA TYR A 175 10.41 9.24 3.77
C TYR A 175 9.35 10.11 3.11
N ILE A 176 9.80 11.22 2.55
CA ILE A 176 9.05 12.02 1.57
C ILE A 176 9.73 11.82 0.21
N ILE A 177 8.94 11.43 -0.77
CA ILE A 177 9.38 11.12 -2.13
C ILE A 177 8.85 12.20 -3.07
N SER A 178 9.78 12.87 -3.74
CA SER A 178 9.56 13.88 -4.78
C SER A 178 10.07 13.36 -6.12
N ASP A 179 9.83 14.09 -7.21
CA ASP A 179 10.27 13.70 -8.56
C ASP A 179 11.78 13.40 -8.67
N HIS A 180 12.59 14.01 -7.81
CA HIS A 180 14.04 13.94 -7.92
C HIS A 180 14.73 13.39 -6.67
N ARG A 181 14.01 13.27 -5.55
CA ARG A 181 14.62 12.96 -4.25
C ARG A 181 13.69 12.14 -3.37
N MET A 182 14.27 11.16 -2.69
CA MET A 182 13.71 10.50 -1.52
C MET A 182 14.50 10.98 -0.31
N MET A 183 13.84 11.64 0.64
CA MET A 183 14.48 12.19 1.84
C MET A 183 13.78 11.68 3.08
N THR A 184 14.53 11.42 4.16
CA THR A 184 13.90 11.14 5.46
C THR A 184 13.17 12.38 5.98
N LYS A 185 12.30 12.19 6.97
CA LYS A 185 11.64 13.30 7.67
C LYS A 185 12.65 14.30 8.25
N GLU A 186 13.75 13.81 8.81
CA GLU A 186 14.81 14.61 9.43
C GLU A 186 15.58 15.40 8.37
N GLU A 187 15.94 14.76 7.25
CA GLU A 187 16.59 15.41 6.12
C GLU A 187 15.71 16.51 5.52
N TRP A 188 14.42 16.24 5.34
CA TRP A 188 13.46 17.21 4.82
C TRP A 188 13.38 18.44 5.70
N LYS A 189 13.19 18.25 7.02
CA LYS A 189 13.17 19.33 8.00
C LYS A 189 14.48 20.12 7.99
N LYS A 190 15.62 19.44 7.93
CA LYS A 190 16.93 20.09 7.92
C LYS A 190 17.12 20.98 6.68
N HIS A 191 16.62 20.53 5.53
CA HIS A 191 16.80 21.23 4.26
C HIS A 191 15.81 22.40 4.08
N PHE A 192 14.54 22.20 4.43
CA PHE A 192 13.47 23.14 4.11
C PHE A 192 12.86 23.87 5.32
N CYS A 193 13.01 23.34 6.53
CA CYS A 193 12.37 23.89 7.74
C CYS A 193 13.35 24.56 8.71
N ASN A 194 14.66 24.57 8.42
CA ASN A 194 15.63 25.26 9.24
C ASN A 194 15.60 26.76 8.95
N ASP A 195 15.12 27.54 9.93
CA ASP A 195 15.11 29.01 9.92
C ASP A 195 16.52 29.60 9.87
N LYS A 196 17.05 29.81 8.66
CA LYS A 196 18.04 30.87 8.41
C LYS A 196 17.38 32.19 7.96
N GLY A 197 16.05 32.26 7.96
CA GLY A 197 15.26 33.39 7.46
C GLY A 197 15.04 34.56 8.45
N ASN A 198 15.27 34.39 9.75
CA ASN A 198 15.00 35.44 10.74
C ASN A 198 16.19 36.36 11.08
N ARG A 199 17.28 36.37 10.29
CA ARG A 199 18.44 37.28 10.49
C ARG A 199 18.54 38.44 9.48
N ARG A 200 17.43 38.89 8.88
CA ARG A 200 17.41 40.05 7.96
C ARG A 200 16.44 41.17 8.33
N LYS A 201 16.02 41.27 9.59
CA LYS A 201 15.21 42.40 10.10
C LYS A 201 15.82 43.18 11.27
N GLU A 202 17.13 43.12 11.47
CA GLU A 202 17.84 43.94 12.47
C GLU A 202 19.09 44.61 11.90
N LYS A 203 18.95 45.34 10.79
CA LYS A 203 19.82 46.46 10.46
C LYS A 203 18.98 47.54 9.78
N GLY A 204 18.42 48.40 10.61
CA GLY A 204 17.57 49.52 10.22
C GLY A 204 17.36 50.46 11.40
N TYR A 205 18.47 51.01 11.89
CA TYR A 205 18.54 52.32 12.56
C TYR A 205 19.73 53.05 11.94
#